data_AF-A0A3R6RF26-F1
#
_entry.id   AF-A0A3R6RF26-F1
#
_cell.length_a   1.000
_cell.length_b   1.000
_cell.length_c   1.000
_cell.angle_alpha   90.00
_cell.angle_beta   90.00
_cell.angle_gamma   90.00
#
_symmetry.space_group_name_H-M   'P 1'
#
loop_
_entity.id
_entity.type
_entity.pdbx_description
1 polymer ?
#
loop_
_entity_poly.entity_id
_entity_poly.type
_entity_poly.pdbx_seq_one_letter_code
_entity_poly.pdbx_strand_id
1 'polypeptide(L)'
;MTVLAKITLAAALLLSIAVPFGAFAAGEKTKGRYKTAIGVNVFLFIATIGVAAGLMFTGHAFAAEETAKAVNSAAGWGYLAAALSTGMSCLGGGIAVSAAASAALGAISEDGSILGKSLIFVGLAEGVCLYGLIISFMILGSL
;
A
#
# COMPACT_ATOMS: atom_id res chain seq x y z
N MET A 1 1.60 22.13 7.30
CA MET A 1 2.25 21.66 6.05
C MET A 1 1.73 22.47 4.88
N THR A 2 2.61 23.13 4.13
CA THR A 2 2.25 23.90 2.93
C THR A 2 1.69 22.97 1.84
N VAL A 3 0.86 23.49 0.93
CA VAL A 3 0.33 22.71 -0.21
C VAL A 3 1.47 22.09 -1.02
N LEU A 4 2.59 22.80 -1.13
CA LEU A 4 3.82 22.32 -1.76
C LEU A 4 4.39 21.05 -1.08
N ALA A 5 4.39 20.99 0.25
CA ALA A 5 4.84 19.81 1.00
C ALA A 5 3.93 18.59 0.76
N LYS A 6 2.61 18.79 0.64
CA LYS A 6 1.67 17.71 0.33
C LYS A 6 1.87 17.17 -1.08
N ILE A 7 2.03 18.07 -2.06
CA ILE A 7 2.25 17.69 -3.47
C ILE A 7 3.58 16.95 -3.64
N THR A 8 4.65 17.43 -2.99
CA THR A 8 5.97 16.78 -3.08
C THR A 8 6.00 15.40 -2.43
N LEU A 9 5.35 15.21 -1.27
CA LEU A 9 5.21 13.90 -0.64
C LEU A 9 4.36 12.94 -1.47
N ALA A 10 3.25 13.41 -2.05
CA ALA A 10 2.41 12.61 -2.95
C ALA A 10 3.16 12.20 -4.23
N ALA A 11 3.90 13.13 -4.83
CA ALA A 11 4.75 12.84 -6.00
C ALA A 11 5.87 11.85 -5.66
N ALA A 12 6.51 11.99 -4.50
CA ALA A 12 7.54 11.05 -4.04
C ALA A 12 6.97 9.63 -3.84
N LEU A 13 5.75 9.50 -3.30
CA LEU A 13 5.07 8.21 -3.14
C LEU A 13 4.71 7.56 -4.49
N LEU A 14 4.27 8.35 -5.47
CA LEU A 14 3.98 7.84 -6.82
C LEU A 14 5.27 7.43 -7.55
N LEU A 15 6.33 8.22 -7.43
CA LEU A 15 7.62 7.94 -8.06
C LEU A 15 8.34 6.74 -7.43
N SER A 16 8.18 6.51 -6.12
CA SER A 16 8.75 5.32 -5.46
C SER A 16 8.17 4.01 -6.00
N ILE A 17 6.95 4.06 -6.56
CA ILE A 17 6.31 2.92 -7.23
C ILE A 17 6.67 2.90 -8.72
N ALA A 18 6.49 4.03 -9.42
CA ALA A 18 6.61 4.11 -10.88
C ALA A 18 8.04 3.91 -11.40
N VAL A 19 9.05 4.45 -10.71
CA VAL A 19 10.46 4.40 -11.15
C VAL A 19 11.02 2.96 -11.17
N PRO A 20 10.94 2.18 -10.08
CA PRO A 20 11.42 0.80 -10.09
C PRO A 20 10.61 -0.11 -11.03
N PHE A 21 9.31 0.14 -11.19
CA PHE A 21 8.48 -0.62 -12.14
C PHE A 21 8.81 -0.27 -13.60
N GLY A 22 9.05 1.01 -13.90
CA GLY A 22 9.49 1.48 -15.22
C GLY A 22 10.88 0.98 -15.60
N ALA A 23 11.82 1.01 -14.66
CA ALA A 23 13.17 0.44 -14.83
C ALA A 23 13.14 -1.08 -15.04
N PHE A 24 12.22 -1.80 -14.39
CA PHE A 24 12.00 -3.22 -14.63
C PHE A 24 11.33 -3.49 -15.99
N ALA A 25 10.39 -2.65 -16.42
CA ALA A 25 9.68 -2.80 -17.69
C ALA A 25 10.55 -2.50 -18.91
N ALA A 26 11.48 -1.54 -18.81
CA ALA A 26 12.41 -1.17 -19.87
C ALA A 26 13.65 -2.09 -19.98
N GLY A 27 13.88 -2.94 -18.98
CA GLY A 27 15.01 -3.87 -18.92
C GLY A 27 14.66 -5.30 -19.37
N GLU A 28 15.68 -6.16 -19.43
CA GLU A 28 15.49 -7.58 -19.72
C GLU A 28 14.72 -8.27 -18.59
N LYS A 29 13.67 -9.02 -18.96
CA LYS A 29 12.76 -9.74 -18.06
C LYS A 29 13.43 -10.97 -17.45
N THR A 30 14.46 -10.77 -16.62
CA THR A 30 15.18 -11.83 -15.93
C THR A 30 14.71 -11.96 -14.48
N LYS A 31 14.70 -13.20 -13.94
CA LYS A 31 14.32 -13.48 -12.54
C LYS A 31 15.15 -12.67 -11.53
N GLY A 32 16.41 -12.36 -11.84
CA GLY A 32 17.30 -11.56 -10.99
C GLY A 32 16.83 -10.11 -10.88
N ARG A 33 16.60 -9.43 -12.01
CA ARG A 33 16.18 -8.02 -12.04
C ARG A 33 14.79 -7.82 -11.45
N TYR A 34 13.89 -8.81 -11.53
CA TYR A 34 12.58 -8.75 -10.87
C TYR A 34 12.68 -8.72 -9.34
N LYS A 35 13.52 -9.58 -8.76
CA LYS A 35 13.77 -9.58 -7.31
C LYS A 35 14.42 -8.28 -6.86
N THR A 36 15.36 -7.76 -7.64
CA THR A 36 15.98 -6.45 -7.38
C THR A 36 14.98 -5.31 -7.48
N ALA A 37 14.07 -5.32 -8.47
CA ALA A 37 13.05 -4.28 -8.63
C ALA A 37 12.04 -4.26 -7.47
N ILE A 38 11.60 -5.42 -6.98
CA ILE A 38 10.76 -5.51 -5.78
C ILE A 38 11.52 -4.99 -4.55
N GLY A 39 12.78 -5.42 -4.36
CA GLY A 39 13.60 -4.96 -3.25
C GLY A 39 13.80 -3.45 -3.24
N VAL A 40 14.08 -2.86 -4.41
CA VAL A 40 14.22 -1.39 -4.57
C VAL A 40 12.90 -0.68 -4.35
N ASN A 41 11.77 -1.23 -4.81
CA ASN A 41 10.45 -0.64 -4.57
C ASN A 41 10.10 -0.59 -3.08
N VAL A 42 10.27 -1.71 -2.36
CA VAL A 42 10.02 -1.77 -0.91
C VAL A 42 10.97 -0.83 -0.16
N PHE A 43 12.24 -0.78 -0.55
CA PHE A 43 13.23 0.13 0.04
C PHE A 43 12.86 1.59 -0.17
N LEU A 44 12.53 2.00 -1.41
CA LEU A 44 12.12 3.36 -1.72
C LEU A 44 10.81 3.74 -1.00
N PHE A 45 9.85 2.82 -0.91
CA PHE A 45 8.61 3.04 -0.19
C PHE A 45 8.84 3.27 1.31
N ILE A 46 9.60 2.40 1.98
CA ILE A 46 9.95 2.58 3.40
C ILE A 46 10.79 3.84 3.62
N ALA A 47 11.72 4.17 2.72
CA ALA A 47 12.50 5.40 2.78
C ALA A 47 11.61 6.64 2.67
N THR A 48 10.63 6.66 1.76
CA THR A 48 9.67 7.77 1.65
C THR A 48 8.79 7.91 2.90
N ILE A 49 8.35 6.80 3.50
CA ILE A 49 7.63 6.83 4.79
C ILE A 49 8.54 7.35 5.91
N GLY A 50 9.79 6.91 5.97
CA GLY A 50 10.76 7.37 6.97
C GLY A 50 11.07 8.87 6.85
N VAL A 51 11.22 9.38 5.63
CA VAL A 51 11.40 10.82 5.38
C VAL A 51 10.13 11.59 5.75
N ALA A 52 8.94 11.10 5.42
CA ALA A 52 7.68 11.74 5.81
C ALA A 52 7.51 11.75 7.33
N ALA A 53 7.82 10.66 8.03
CA ALA A 53 7.79 10.57 9.48
C ALA A 53 8.82 11.52 10.12
N GLY A 54 10.04 11.57 9.58
CA GLY A 54 11.07 12.51 10.00
C GLY A 54 10.61 13.96 9.87
N LEU A 55 10.12 14.37 8.71
CA LEU A 55 9.60 15.72 8.47
C LEU A 55 8.39 16.09 9.33
N MET A 56 7.58 15.11 9.72
CA MET A 56 6.43 15.31 10.63
C MET A 56 6.84 15.41 12.11
N PHE A 57 7.94 14.77 12.52
CA PHE A 57 8.43 14.75 13.91
C PHE A 57 9.57 15.76 14.18
N THR A 58 10.27 16.24 13.15
CA THR A 58 11.23 17.34 13.28
C THR A 58 10.47 18.65 13.44
N GLY A 59 10.18 19.02 14.69
CA GLY A 59 9.64 20.32 15.06
C GLY A 59 10.58 21.45 14.70
N HIS A 60 10.59 21.86 13.43
CA HIS A 60 11.18 23.12 13.03
C HIS A 60 10.27 24.24 13.53
N ALA A 61 10.62 24.77 14.70
CA ALA A 61 10.22 26.07 15.18
C ALA A 61 10.70 27.14 14.19
N PHE A 62 9.93 27.36 13.12
CA PHE A 62 9.98 28.62 12.41
C PHE A 62 9.00 29.56 13.10
N ALA A 63 9.58 30.54 13.81
CA ALA A 63 8.87 31.73 14.21
C ALA A 63 8.35 32.44 12.95
N ALA A 64 7.07 32.24 12.66
CA ALA A 64 6.26 33.12 11.81
C ALA A 64 4.80 32.91 12.23
N GLU A 65 4.31 33.92 12.93
CA GLU A 65 2.94 34.10 13.36
C GLU A 65 1.98 34.07 12.17
N GLU A 66 1.21 33.00 12.01
CA GLU A 66 -0.18 33.09 11.57
C GLU A 66 -0.93 31.77 11.79
N THR A 67 -2.00 31.87 12.59
CA THR A 67 -3.11 30.94 12.71
C THR A 67 -2.75 29.52 13.19
N ALA A 68 -2.75 29.36 14.50
CA ALA A 68 -3.02 28.10 15.17
C ALA A 68 -4.44 27.59 14.82
N LYS A 69 -4.63 27.08 13.59
CA LYS A 69 -5.65 26.07 13.36
C LYS A 69 -5.18 24.85 14.14
N ALA A 70 -5.81 24.62 15.29
CA ALA A 70 -5.63 23.42 16.09
C ALA A 70 -5.57 22.21 15.14
N VAL A 71 -4.36 21.66 14.96
CA VAL A 71 -4.19 20.38 14.28
C VAL A 71 -4.82 19.38 15.23
N ASN A 72 -6.06 19.02 14.98
CA ASN A 72 -6.77 18.03 15.76
C ASN A 72 -6.00 16.72 15.64
N SER A 73 -5.13 16.43 16.62
CA SER A 73 -4.22 15.28 16.59
C SER A 73 -5.00 13.97 16.46
N ALA A 74 -6.25 13.95 16.95
CA ALA A 74 -7.19 12.84 16.77
C ALA A 74 -7.48 12.52 15.29
N ALA A 75 -7.57 13.54 14.41
CA ALA A 75 -7.82 13.33 12.99
C ALA A 75 -6.61 12.67 12.28
N GLY A 76 -5.39 13.04 12.67
CA GLY A 76 -4.17 12.43 12.16
C GLY A 76 -4.04 10.94 12.49
N TRP A 77 -4.38 10.56 13.72
CA TRP A 77 -4.42 9.16 14.14
C TRP A 77 -5.47 8.36 13.39
N GLY A 78 -6.62 8.96 13.09
CA GLY A 78 -7.66 8.34 12.28
C GLY A 78 -7.21 8.05 10.85
N TYR A 79 -6.52 8.98 10.19
CA TYR A 79 -5.96 8.73 8.85
C TYR A 79 -4.88 7.64 8.84
N LEU A 80 -4.03 7.59 9.87
CA LEU A 80 -3.04 6.53 10.01
C LEU A 80 -3.70 5.16 10.25
N ALA A 81 -4.72 5.10 11.10
CA ALA A 81 -5.49 3.89 11.36
C ALA A 81 -6.21 3.37 10.10
N ALA A 82 -6.81 4.27 9.32
CA ALA A 82 -7.43 3.94 8.03
C ALA A 82 -6.43 3.36 7.03
N ALA A 83 -5.23 3.96 6.92
CA ALA A 83 -4.18 3.48 6.03
C ALA A 83 -3.63 2.10 6.47
N LEU A 84 -3.40 1.90 7.77
CA LEU A 84 -2.90 0.63 8.30
C LEU A 84 -3.92 -0.51 8.18
N SER A 85 -5.21 -0.23 8.41
CA SER A 85 -6.29 -1.22 8.26
C SER A 85 -6.29 -1.86 6.87
N THR A 86 -6.30 -1.03 5.81
CA THR A 86 -6.30 -1.54 4.44
C THR A 86 -4.94 -2.14 4.08
N GLY A 87 -3.82 -1.52 4.47
CA GLY A 87 -2.48 -1.99 4.14
C GLY A 87 -2.16 -3.37 4.71
N MET A 88 -2.41 -3.59 6.01
CA MET A 88 -2.16 -4.89 6.65
C MET A 88 -3.13 -5.97 6.19
N SER A 89 -4.39 -5.60 5.93
CA SER A 89 -5.36 -6.54 5.38
C SER A 89 -4.96 -7.03 3.98
N CYS A 90 -4.55 -6.13 3.10
CA CYS A 90 -4.07 -6.49 1.76
C CYS A 90 -2.81 -7.35 1.79
N LEU A 91 -1.91 -7.17 2.78
CA LEU A 91 -0.76 -8.05 2.97
C LEU A 91 -1.20 -9.48 3.32
N GLY A 92 -2.09 -9.63 4.31
CA GLY A 92 -2.62 -10.95 4.70
C GLY A 92 -3.42 -11.62 3.59
N GLY A 93 -4.31 -10.87 2.94
CA GLY A 93 -5.10 -11.33 1.80
C GLY A 93 -4.23 -11.71 0.61
N GLY A 94 -3.21 -10.92 0.28
CA GLY A 94 -2.25 -11.23 -0.79
C GLY A 94 -1.50 -12.55 -0.58
N ILE A 95 -1.08 -12.83 0.66
CA ILE A 95 -0.43 -14.10 1.01
C ILE A 95 -1.41 -15.27 0.84
N ALA A 96 -2.63 -15.14 1.38
CA ALA A 96 -3.65 -16.19 1.27
C ALA A 96 -4.06 -16.46 -0.19
N VAL A 97 -4.29 -15.41 -0.97
CA VAL A 97 -4.63 -15.48 -2.39
C VAL A 97 -3.51 -16.12 -3.20
N SER A 98 -2.24 -15.80 -2.91
CA SER A 98 -1.10 -16.39 -3.64
C SER A 98 -1.04 -17.91 -3.50
N ALA A 99 -1.32 -18.45 -2.31
CA ALA A 99 -1.35 -19.88 -2.05
C ALA A 99 -2.59 -20.53 -2.68
N ALA A 100 -3.78 -19.95 -2.49
CA ALA A 100 -5.03 -20.46 -3.04
C ALA A 100 -5.03 -20.46 -4.57
N ALA A 101 -4.57 -19.38 -5.21
CA ALA A 101 -4.51 -19.26 -6.66
C ALA A 101 -3.50 -20.22 -7.29
N SER A 102 -2.36 -20.44 -6.65
CA SER A 102 -1.35 -21.39 -7.14
C SER A 102 -1.87 -22.83 -7.13
N ALA A 103 -2.57 -23.23 -6.07
CA ALA A 103 -3.19 -24.55 -5.97
C ALA A 103 -4.36 -24.71 -6.96
N ALA A 104 -5.21 -23.67 -7.08
CA ALA A 104 -6.30 -23.62 -8.04
C ALA A 104 -5.83 -23.80 -9.48
N LEU A 105 -4.80 -23.05 -9.90
CA LEU A 105 -4.24 -23.17 -11.25
C LEU A 105 -3.63 -24.56 -11.51
N GLY A 106 -3.00 -25.17 -10.49
CA GLY A 106 -2.51 -26.55 -10.57
C GLY A 106 -3.64 -27.55 -10.82
N ALA A 107 -4.74 -27.45 -10.05
CA ALA A 107 -5.88 -28.34 -10.20
C ALA A 107 -6.62 -28.12 -11.54
N ILE A 108 -6.75 -26.87 -12.00
CA ILE A 108 -7.32 -26.51 -13.32
C ILE A 108 -6.50 -27.14 -14.46
N SER A 109 -5.19 -27.31 -14.29
CA SER A 109 -4.34 -27.94 -15.30
C SER A 109 -4.59 -29.44 -15.45
N GLU A 110 -5.11 -30.10 -14.41
CA GLU A 110 -5.45 -31.52 -14.41
C GLU A 110 -6.90 -31.77 -14.84
N ASP A 111 -7.82 -30.90 -14.41
CA ASP A 111 -9.23 -30.95 -14.80
C ASP A 111 -9.78 -29.53 -15.04
N GLY A 112 -10.07 -29.20 -16.30
CA GLY A 112 -10.64 -27.90 -16.66
C GLY A 112 -12.07 -27.69 -16.16
N SER A 113 -12.79 -28.75 -15.77
CA SER A 113 -14.17 -28.66 -15.30
C SER A 113 -14.31 -28.03 -13.91
N ILE A 114 -13.24 -28.02 -13.12
CA ILE A 114 -13.23 -27.46 -11.75
C ILE A 114 -12.85 -25.97 -11.67
N LEU A 115 -12.72 -25.28 -12.81
CA LEU A 115 -12.40 -23.85 -12.86
C LEU A 115 -13.35 -23.01 -11.99
N GLY A 116 -14.66 -23.22 -12.13
CA GLY A 116 -15.66 -22.45 -11.39
C GLY A 116 -15.58 -22.64 -9.86
N LYS A 117 -15.34 -23.87 -9.39
CA LYS A 117 -15.20 -24.17 -7.95
C LYS A 117 -13.91 -23.58 -7.38
N SER A 118 -12.84 -23.62 -8.16
CA SER A 118 -11.52 -23.10 -7.77
C SER A 118 -11.53 -21.58 -7.63
N LEU A 119 -12.25 -20.87 -8.50
CA LEU A 119 -12.41 -19.41 -8.42
C LEU A 119 -13.13 -18.95 -7.15
N ILE A 120 -14.05 -19.76 -6.60
CA ILE A 120 -14.75 -19.43 -5.35
C ILE A 120 -13.75 -19.39 -4.18
N PHE A 121 -12.82 -20.35 -4.09
CA PHE A 121 -11.82 -20.37 -3.01
C PHE A 121 -10.82 -19.21 -3.10
N VAL A 122 -10.44 -18.82 -4.33
CA VAL A 122 -9.58 -17.65 -4.54
C VAL A 122 -10.31 -16.35 -4.18
N GLY A 123 -11.56 -16.19 -4.62
CA GLY A 123 -12.38 -15.01 -4.29
C GLY A 123 -12.70 -14.91 -2.79
N LEU A 124 -12.87 -16.04 -2.11
CA LEU A 124 -13.10 -16.06 -0.66
C LEU A 124 -11.87 -15.56 0.11
N ALA A 125 -10.66 -15.82 -0.38
CA ALA A 125 -9.42 -15.28 0.19
C ALA A 125 -9.28 -13.76 -0.05
N GLU A 126 -9.80 -13.22 -1.16
CA GLU A 126 -9.81 -11.78 -1.44
C GLU A 126 -10.74 -11.00 -0.49
N GLY A 127 -11.77 -11.65 0.06
CA GLY A 127 -12.71 -11.04 1.00
C GLY A 127 -12.04 -10.35 2.19
N VAL A 128 -10.87 -10.85 2.64
CA VAL A 128 -10.07 -10.23 3.71
C VAL A 128 -9.71 -8.78 3.35
N CYS A 129 -9.22 -8.55 2.11
CA CYS A 129 -8.86 -7.22 1.61
C CYS A 129 -10.05 -6.26 1.63
N LEU A 130 -11.23 -6.74 1.22
CA LEU A 130 -12.46 -5.95 1.20
C LEU A 130 -12.90 -5.54 2.61
N TYR A 131 -12.78 -6.42 3.61
CA TYR A 131 -13.02 -6.04 5.00
C TYR A 131 -12.08 -4.93 5.46
N GLY A 132 -10.80 -4.99 5.09
CA GLY A 132 -9.82 -3.93 5.42
C GLY A 132 -10.17 -2.58 4.80
N LEU A 133 -10.75 -2.58 3.60
CA LEU A 133 -11.28 -1.38 2.93
C LEU A 133 -12.54 -0.85 3.61
N ILE A 134 -13.49 -1.73 3.96
CA ILE A 134 -14.74 -1.35 4.65
C ILE A 134 -14.43 -0.68 5.98
N ILE A 135 -13.55 -1.28 6.79
CA ILE A 135 -13.13 -0.70 8.08
C ILE A 135 -12.46 0.66 7.88
N SER A 136 -11.64 0.83 6.83
CA SER A 136 -11.02 2.11 6.50
C SER A 136 -12.06 3.18 6.16
N PHE A 137 -13.10 2.85 5.38
CA PHE A 137 -14.21 3.77 5.14
C PHE A 137 -15.03 4.09 6.40
N MET A 138 -15.24 3.12 7.30
CA MET A 138 -15.90 3.38 8.57
C MET A 138 -15.11 4.34 9.46
N ILE A 139 -13.78 4.18 9.51
CA ILE A 139 -12.89 5.09 10.23
C ILE A 139 -12.97 6.49 9.62
N LEU A 140 -12.81 6.60 8.29
CA LEU A 140 -12.91 7.88 7.56
C LEU A 140 -14.27 8.56 7.69
N GLY A 141 -15.36 7.80 7.77
CA GLY A 141 -16.70 8.32 7.97
C GLY A 141 -16.99 8.79 9.41
N SER A 142 -16.15 8.40 10.37
CA SER A 142 -16.26 8.79 11.79
C SER A 142 -15.38 9.98 12.19
N LEU A 143 -14.52 10.45 11.27
CA LEU A 143 -13.56 11.55 11.43
C LEU A 143 -14.15 12.90 11.00
#